data_AF-A0A7Z9GAD6-F1
#
_entry.id   AF-A0A7Z9GAD6-F1
#
_cell.length_a   1.000
_cell.length_b   1.000
_cell.length_c   1.000
_cell.angle_alpha   90.00
_cell.angle_beta   90.00
_cell.angle_gamma   90.00
#
_symmetry.space_group_name_H-M   'P 1'
#
loop_
_entity.id
_entity.type
_entity.pdbx_description
1 polymer ?
#
loop_
_entity_poly.entity_id
_entity_poly.type
_entity_poly.pdbx_seq_one_letter_code
_entity_poly.pdbx_strand_id
1 'polypeptide(L)'
;MRHCWPLLAALTLFACSSCDGETFLEKSQYPLDELLHVNHLQALGTHNSYHLAPEGAKFGGEWDYTNAPLDVQLSEQGVRKSFSPDP
;
A
#
# COMPACT_ATOMS: atom_id res chain seq x y z
N MET A 1 -0.55 -63.65 29.61
CA MET A 1 -0.62 -62.26 30.10
C MET A 1 0.70 -61.61 29.67
N ARG A 2 0.70 -60.70 28.69
CA ARG A 2 0.68 -59.23 28.90
C ARG A 2 1.91 -58.78 29.72
N HIS A 3 2.86 -57.98 29.27
CA HIS A 3 3.00 -57.13 28.09
C HIS A 3 4.47 -56.78 27.86
N CYS A 4 4.87 -56.81 26.59
CA CYS A 4 6.01 -56.09 26.04
C CYS A 4 5.57 -54.62 25.87
N TRP A 5 6.28 -53.65 26.46
CA TRP A 5 6.42 -52.30 25.88
C TRP A 5 7.63 -51.57 26.49
N PRO A 6 8.36 -50.75 25.70
CA PRO A 6 9.75 -50.37 25.92
C PRO A 6 9.95 -48.92 26.40
N LEU A 7 11.25 -48.58 26.52
CA LEU A 7 11.89 -47.25 26.54
C LEU A 7 10.96 -46.04 26.61
N LEU A 8 10.98 -45.34 27.75
CA LEU A 8 10.66 -43.91 27.81
C LEU A 8 11.89 -43.10 27.40
N ALA A 9 11.99 -42.78 26.11
CA ALA A 9 12.77 -41.65 25.65
C ALA A 9 11.88 -40.40 25.74
N ALA A 10 12.12 -39.57 26.75
CA ALA A 10 11.49 -38.26 26.85
C ALA A 10 12.14 -37.32 25.82
N LEU A 11 11.57 -37.25 24.62
CA LEU A 11 11.93 -36.26 23.62
C LEU A 11 11.06 -35.02 23.85
N THR A 12 11.67 -33.99 24.42
CA THR A 12 11.06 -32.68 24.67
C THR A 12 10.57 -32.04 23.38
N LEU A 13 9.25 -31.89 23.26
CA LEU A 13 8.60 -31.10 22.22
C LEU A 13 8.97 -29.64 22.40
N PHE A 14 9.82 -29.13 21.49
CA PHE A 14 10.03 -27.71 21.29
C PHE A 14 8.79 -27.16 20.56
N ALA A 15 7.76 -26.77 21.32
CA ALA A 15 6.60 -26.08 20.80
C ALA A 15 7.01 -24.64 20.46
N CYS A 16 7.46 -24.42 19.22
CA CYS A 16 7.52 -23.08 18.66
C CYS A 16 6.06 -22.63 18.48
N SER A 17 5.62 -21.70 19.32
CA SER A 17 4.28 -21.14 19.29
C SER A 17 4.08 -20.41 17.96
N SER A 18 3.39 -21.05 17.01
CA SER A 18 2.71 -20.32 15.94
C SER A 18 1.69 -19.40 16.59
N CYS A 19 1.87 -18.10 16.38
CA CYS A 19 0.82 -17.12 16.53
C CYS A 19 -0.17 -17.35 15.36
N ASP A 20 -1.22 -18.14 15.58
CA ASP A 20 -2.40 -18.15 14.73
C ASP A 20 -3.43 -17.19 15.34
N GLY A 21 -3.79 -16.15 14.59
CA GLY A 21 -4.78 -15.16 15.03
C GLY A 21 -5.24 -14.30 13.87
N GLU A 22 -6.48 -14.56 13.45
CA GLU A 22 -7.33 -13.85 12.49
C GLU A 22 -7.26 -14.36 11.03
N THR A 23 -8.35 -15.00 10.63
CA THR A 23 -8.76 -15.21 9.24
C THR A 23 -8.94 -13.85 8.56
N PHE A 24 -7.85 -13.25 8.09
CA PHE A 24 -7.93 -12.17 7.12
C PHE A 24 -8.51 -12.78 5.85
N LEU A 25 -9.60 -12.18 5.35
CA LEU A 25 -10.18 -12.43 4.04
C LEU A 25 -9.13 -12.97 3.08
N GLU A 26 -9.39 -14.12 2.43
CA GLU A 26 -8.60 -14.54 1.28
C GLU A 26 -8.66 -13.41 0.26
N LYS A 27 -7.73 -12.47 0.38
CA LYS A 27 -7.57 -11.35 -0.54
C LYS A 27 -7.16 -12.04 -1.81
N SER A 28 -8.07 -12.07 -2.80
CA SER A 28 -7.77 -12.64 -4.10
C SER A 28 -6.45 -12.05 -4.57
N GLN A 29 -5.39 -12.84 -4.54
CA GLN A 29 -4.07 -12.36 -4.86
C GLN A 29 -4.10 -12.01 -6.34
N TYR A 30 -3.74 -10.78 -6.68
CA TYR A 30 -3.72 -10.41 -8.08
C TYR A 30 -2.61 -11.25 -8.73
N PRO A 31 -2.85 -11.88 -9.91
CA PRO A 31 -1.94 -12.89 -10.46
C PRO A 31 -0.49 -12.43 -10.67
N LEU A 32 -0.22 -11.12 -10.61
CA LEU A 32 1.11 -10.54 -10.80
C LEU A 32 1.61 -9.74 -9.59
N ASP A 33 1.04 -9.92 -8.38
CA ASP A 33 1.44 -9.15 -7.19
C ASP A 33 2.94 -9.24 -6.86
N GLU A 34 3.59 -10.37 -7.14
CA GLU A 34 5.04 -10.58 -6.91
C GLU A 34 5.92 -10.20 -8.12
N LEU A 35 5.31 -9.75 -9.22
CA LEU A 35 5.99 -9.47 -10.49
C LEU A 35 5.89 -8.00 -10.90
N LEU A 36 4.73 -7.37 -10.68
CA LEU A 36 4.51 -5.97 -11.00
C LEU A 36 4.83 -5.07 -9.81
N HIS A 37 5.85 -4.23 -10.01
CA HIS A 37 6.18 -3.15 -9.10
C HIS A 37 5.58 -1.82 -9.57
N VAL A 38 5.48 -0.84 -8.68
CA VAL A 38 4.91 0.49 -8.97
C VAL A 38 5.61 1.19 -10.14
N ASN A 39 6.91 0.98 -10.34
CA ASN A 39 7.66 1.54 -11.46
C ASN A 39 7.31 0.93 -12.84
N HIS A 40 6.56 -0.17 -12.88
CA HIS A 40 6.03 -0.73 -14.12
C HIS A 40 4.69 -0.08 -14.54
N LEU A 41 4.07 0.71 -13.66
CA LEU A 41 2.77 1.33 -13.90
C LEU A 41 2.92 2.72 -14.54
N GLN A 42 2.01 3.03 -15.46
CA GLN A 42 1.78 4.41 -15.90
C GLN A 42 0.55 4.94 -15.15
N ALA A 43 0.67 6.11 -14.55
CA ALA A 43 -0.42 6.72 -13.81
C ALA A 43 -0.42 8.24 -13.98
N LEU A 44 -1.61 8.83 -13.95
CA LEU A 44 -1.75 10.28 -13.94
C LEU A 44 -1.22 10.85 -12.61
N GLY A 45 -0.48 11.95 -12.71
CA GLY A 45 0.03 12.67 -11.56
C GLY A 45 -0.20 14.18 -11.67
N THR A 46 -0.26 14.86 -10.54
CA THR A 46 -0.29 16.33 -10.47
C THR A 46 1.02 16.86 -9.91
N HIS A 47 1.42 18.04 -10.38
CA HIS A 47 2.50 18.81 -9.76
C HIS A 47 1.89 19.64 -8.63
N ASN A 48 2.45 19.54 -7.42
CA ASN A 48 2.01 20.28 -6.24
C ASN A 48 0.47 20.19 -6.03
N SER A 49 -0.03 19.01 -5.67
CA SER A 49 -1.48 18.72 -5.61
C SER A 49 -2.28 19.63 -4.67
N TYR A 50 -1.61 20.35 -3.77
CA TYR A 50 -2.19 21.32 -2.85
C TYR A 50 -2.13 22.78 -3.35
N HIS A 51 -1.66 23.02 -4.57
CA HIS A 51 -1.53 24.37 -5.10
C HIS A 51 -2.88 25.07 -5.18
N LEU A 52 -2.97 26.20 -4.48
CA LEU A 52 -4.04 27.18 -4.57
C LEU A 52 -3.44 28.47 -5.12
N ALA A 53 -4.09 29.04 -6.13
CA ALA A 53 -3.75 30.37 -6.63
C ALA A 53 -3.90 31.39 -5.48
N PRO A 54 -2.84 32.14 -5.13
CA PRO A 54 -2.89 33.14 -4.08
C PRO A 54 -3.83 34.30 -4.43
N GLU A 55 -4.70 34.66 -3.48
CA GLU A 55 -5.63 35.77 -3.66
C GLU A 55 -4.89 37.11 -3.87
N GLY A 56 -5.30 37.86 -4.90
CA GLY A 56 -4.76 39.20 -5.19
C GLY A 56 -3.37 39.23 -5.83
N ALA A 57 -2.70 38.10 -5.95
CA ALA A 57 -1.46 37.99 -6.70
C ALA A 57 -1.76 37.86 -8.20
N LYS A 58 -1.03 38.60 -9.03
CA LYS A 58 -1.10 38.45 -10.49
C LYS A 58 0.03 37.54 -10.95
N PHE A 59 -0.21 36.24 -10.94
CA PHE A 59 0.67 35.31 -11.64
C PHE A 59 0.34 35.35 -13.13
N GLY A 60 1.36 35.20 -13.97
CA GLY A 60 1.19 35.17 -15.41
C GLY A 60 1.11 33.72 -15.92
N GLY A 61 0.15 33.46 -16.80
CA GLY A 61 0.13 32.24 -17.62
C GLY A 61 -0.11 30.96 -16.83
N GLU A 62 0.75 29.97 -17.02
CA GLU A 62 0.59 28.58 -16.56
C GLU A 62 0.68 28.39 -15.04
N TRP A 63 1.09 29.43 -14.30
CA TRP A 63 1.26 29.40 -12.85
C TRP A 63 0.04 29.92 -12.08
N ASP A 64 -0.99 30.41 -12.78
CA ASP A 64 -2.24 30.89 -12.20
C ASP A 64 -3.30 29.78 -12.26
N TYR A 65 -3.18 28.79 -11.36
CA TYR A 65 -4.15 27.69 -11.28
C TYR A 65 -4.41 27.26 -9.84
N THR A 66 -5.53 26.56 -9.65
CA THR A 66 -5.87 25.86 -8.41
C THR A 66 -6.23 24.44 -8.78
N ASN A 67 -5.58 23.46 -8.14
CA ASN A 67 -5.98 22.07 -8.31
C ASN A 67 -7.36 21.83 -7.68
N ALA A 68 -8.11 20.86 -8.22
CA ALA A 68 -9.34 20.40 -7.57
C ALA A 68 -9.04 19.82 -6.17
N PRO A 69 -10.04 19.72 -5.26
CA PRO A 69 -9.89 19.01 -3.99
C PRO A 69 -9.35 17.57 -4.19
N LEU A 70 -8.64 17.04 -3.18
CA LEU A 70 -7.93 15.75 -3.32
C LEU A 70 -8.87 14.57 -3.58
N ASP A 71 -10.04 14.55 -2.95
CA ASP A 71 -11.06 13.54 -3.19
C ASP A 71 -11.53 13.54 -4.64
N VAL A 72 -11.68 14.71 -5.26
CA VAL A 72 -11.98 14.86 -6.69
C VAL A 72 -10.81 14.42 -7.55
N GLN A 73 -9.56 14.84 -7.22
CA GLN A 73 -8.36 14.40 -7.94
C GLN A 73 -8.25 12.86 -7.98
N LEU A 74 -8.53 12.21 -6.85
CA LEU A 74 -8.43 10.75 -6.71
C LEU A 74 -9.62 10.02 -7.35
N SER A 75 -10.84 10.41 -7.01
CA SER A 75 -12.05 9.66 -7.37
C SER A 75 -12.53 9.94 -8.79
N GLU A 76 -12.44 11.20 -9.25
CA GLU A 76 -13.00 11.62 -10.53
C GLU A 76 -11.93 11.78 -11.61
N GLN A 77 -10.76 12.32 -11.27
CA GLN A 77 -9.71 12.63 -12.26
C GLN A 77 -8.70 11.50 -12.45
N GLY A 78 -8.70 10.48 -11.58
CA GLY A 78 -7.83 9.31 -11.71
C GLY A 78 -6.36 9.56 -11.34
N VAL A 79 -6.06 10.64 -10.61
CA VAL A 79 -4.70 10.95 -10.13
C VAL A 79 -4.25 9.88 -9.13
N ARG A 80 -3.01 9.37 -9.27
CA ARG A 80 -2.43 8.37 -8.33
C ARG A 80 -1.04 8.75 -7.84
N LYS A 81 -0.52 9.91 -8.24
CA LYS A 81 0.78 10.43 -7.83
C LYS A 81 0.73 11.94 -7.63
N SER A 82 1.37 12.42 -6.58
CA SER A 82 1.74 13.82 -6.43
C SER A 82 3.24 13.96 -6.62
N PHE A 83 3.68 14.96 -7.37
CA PHE A 83 5.08 15.35 -7.43
C PHE A 83 5.22 16.77 -6.88
N SER A 84 6.02 16.90 -5.82
CA SER A 84 6.57 18.17 -5.37
C SER A 84 8.08 18.01 -5.39
N PRO A 85 8.84 18.94 -5.97
CA PRO A 85 10.29 18.94 -5.76
C PRO A 85 10.56 19.08 -4.26
N ASP A 86 11.46 18.26 -3.72
CA ASP A 86 11.99 18.44 -2.37
C ASP A 86 12.74 19.79 -2.30
N PRO A 87 12.75 20.46 -1.13
CA PRO A 87 13.49 21.71 -0.94
C PRO A 87 15.01 21.55 -1.08
#